data_AF-A0A257VVH1-F1
#
_entry.id   AF-A0A257VVH1-F1
#
_cell.length_a   1.000
_cell.length_b   1.000
_cell.length_c   1.000
_cell.angle_alpha   90.00
_cell.angle_beta   90.00
_cell.angle_gamma   90.00
#
_symmetry.space_group_name_H-M   'P 1'
#
loop_
_entity.id
_entity.type
_entity.pdbx_description
1 polymer ?
#
loop_
_entity_poly.entity_id
_entity_poly.type
_entity_poly.pdbx_seq_one_letter_code
_entity_poly.pdbx_strand_id
1 'polypeptide(L)'
;MKALAATEQPSQVDYVGVLAALELLWTVGDRLPQRFWWPLWRQTLSNVAQLLSAATSTNGTPDEQLVLHGEIPLLAGLVFRHQAGSKELIRQGQRVFTRELSARTDTDGTPHSELLPRLPYWLAPLIRVTGWCHQAGQSLWDHDQQELLSDVAERAVALCRPDGKLALTNGHAADALPVLRQAAELFDWPASNPSRACLKSLADHAAGSKPRSSGAAAISVMPSNQSDWARFALLRTDWTAGAASVAIAHHEPLPQLDVTIAGEPLLQGVWDLDVRLGDAGIELADEWSCVCWESQPEADYAELQMTGPGRLRIERLILLSREDGFLMLADSVSGA
;
A
#
# COMPACT_ATOMS: atom_id res chain seq x y z
N MET A 1 6.67 -34.41 46.60
CA MET A 1 5.45 -33.69 46.16
C MET A 1 5.66 -32.19 46.28
N LYS A 2 6.01 -31.53 45.19
CA LYS A 2 5.56 -30.17 44.83
C LYS A 2 5.84 -30.03 43.34
N ALA A 3 4.77 -30.17 42.57
CA ALA A 3 4.75 -30.01 41.13
C ALA A 3 5.08 -28.54 40.81
N LEU A 4 6.13 -28.32 40.02
CA LEU A 4 6.23 -27.15 39.16
C LEU A 4 5.42 -27.49 37.91
N ALA A 5 4.11 -27.28 38.00
CA ALA A 5 3.28 -27.14 36.82
C ALA A 5 3.71 -25.82 36.17
N ALA A 6 4.59 -25.90 35.19
CA ALA A 6 4.70 -24.85 34.20
C ALA A 6 3.35 -24.81 33.50
N THR A 7 2.57 -23.78 33.80
CA THR A 7 1.41 -23.40 33.01
C THR A 7 1.97 -22.95 31.66
N GLU A 8 2.20 -23.88 30.74
CA GLU A 8 2.39 -23.55 29.33
C GLU A 8 1.12 -22.82 28.90
N GLN A 9 1.23 -21.50 28.73
CA GLN A 9 0.25 -20.77 27.94
C GLN A 9 0.16 -21.50 26.59
N PRO A 10 -1.04 -21.80 26.08
CA PRO A 10 -1.16 -22.48 24.80
C PRO A 10 -0.36 -21.66 23.78
N SER A 11 0.64 -22.29 23.17
CA SER A 11 1.49 -21.67 22.16
C SER A 11 0.59 -21.03 21.11
N GLN A 12 0.55 -19.70 21.06
CA GLN A 12 -0.25 -18.97 20.08
C GLN A 12 0.18 -19.44 18.70
N VAL A 13 -0.77 -19.93 17.90
CA VAL A 13 -0.48 -20.41 16.56
C VAL A 13 0.02 -19.22 15.74
N ASP A 14 1.24 -19.33 15.21
CA ASP A 14 1.83 -18.32 14.35
C ASP A 14 1.18 -18.39 12.95
N TYR A 15 0.53 -17.30 12.56
CA TYR A 15 -0.14 -17.22 11.26
C TYR A 15 0.86 -17.20 10.09
N VAL A 16 2.07 -16.70 10.29
CA VAL A 16 3.13 -16.70 9.27
C VAL A 16 3.56 -18.14 8.98
N GLY A 17 3.80 -18.94 10.03
CA GLY A 17 4.07 -20.36 9.90
C GLY A 17 2.96 -21.15 9.21
N VAL A 18 1.69 -20.82 9.46
CA VAL A 18 0.55 -21.44 8.78
C VAL A 18 0.50 -21.06 7.30
N LEU A 19 0.69 -19.78 6.98
CA LEU A 19 0.74 -19.30 5.61
C LEU A 19 1.85 -20.02 4.82
N ALA A 20 3.08 -20.03 5.36
CA ALA A 20 4.22 -20.72 4.75
C ALA A 20 3.94 -22.22 4.51
N ALA A 21 3.26 -22.88 5.46
CA ALA A 21 2.91 -24.29 5.30
C ALA A 21 1.83 -24.52 4.23
N LEU A 22 0.86 -23.60 4.08
CA LEU A 22 -0.11 -23.62 2.98
C LEU A 22 0.58 -23.42 1.62
N GLU A 23 1.52 -22.47 1.51
CA GLU A 23 2.28 -22.27 0.26
C GLU A 23 3.08 -23.52 -0.10
N LEU A 24 3.74 -24.14 0.88
CA LEU A 24 4.55 -25.34 0.68
C LEU A 24 3.68 -26.52 0.22
N LEU A 25 2.52 -26.72 0.84
CA LEU A 25 1.57 -27.76 0.43
C LEU A 25 1.01 -27.52 -0.98
N TRP A 26 0.78 -26.26 -1.35
CA TRP A 26 0.30 -25.91 -2.69
C TRP A 26 1.37 -26.12 -3.77
N THR A 27 2.59 -25.66 -3.54
CA THR A 27 3.64 -25.56 -4.56
C THR A 27 4.39 -26.87 -4.79
N VAL A 28 4.64 -27.65 -3.74
CA VAL A 28 5.48 -28.86 -3.81
C VAL A 28 4.87 -30.05 -3.09
N GLY A 29 3.62 -29.96 -2.62
CA GLY A 29 2.98 -31.00 -1.83
C GLY A 29 2.95 -32.36 -2.53
N ASP A 30 2.79 -32.39 -3.85
CA ASP A 30 2.81 -33.60 -4.68
C ASP A 30 4.20 -34.27 -4.76
N ARG A 31 5.27 -33.52 -4.53
CA ARG A 31 6.66 -33.98 -4.55
C ARG A 31 7.19 -34.36 -3.17
N LEU A 32 6.46 -34.05 -2.11
CA LEU A 32 6.89 -34.37 -0.74
C LEU A 32 6.78 -35.88 -0.47
N PRO A 33 7.82 -36.51 0.10
CA PRO A 33 7.72 -37.89 0.59
C PRO A 33 6.58 -38.03 1.60
N GLN A 34 5.84 -39.14 1.54
CA GLN A 34 4.65 -39.38 2.38
C GLN A 34 4.89 -39.16 3.88
N ARG A 35 6.10 -39.51 4.38
CA ARG A 35 6.52 -39.30 5.77
C ARG A 35 6.54 -37.84 6.22
N PHE A 36 6.66 -36.89 5.29
CA PHE A 36 6.62 -35.46 5.54
C PHE A 36 5.29 -34.84 5.13
N TRP A 37 4.74 -35.30 4.01
CA TRP A 37 3.49 -34.77 3.48
C TRP A 37 2.32 -34.93 4.47
N TRP A 38 2.10 -36.14 5.01
CA TRP A 38 0.93 -36.38 5.86
C TRP A 38 0.97 -35.61 7.19
N PRO A 39 2.09 -35.60 7.95
CA PRO A 39 2.20 -34.77 9.15
C PRO A 39 2.03 -33.28 8.86
N LEU A 40 2.67 -32.77 7.79
CA LEU A 40 2.54 -31.37 7.39
C LEU A 40 1.08 -31.04 7.06
N TRP A 41 0.43 -31.81 6.19
CA TRP A 41 -0.96 -31.64 5.81
C TRP A 41 -1.89 -31.58 7.04
N ARG A 42 -1.75 -32.55 7.95
CA ARG A 42 -2.60 -32.64 9.15
C ARG A 42 -2.33 -31.50 10.13
N GLN A 43 -1.07 -31.16 10.35
CA GLN A 43 -0.71 -30.07 11.26
C GLN A 43 -1.18 -28.72 10.72
N THR A 44 -0.99 -28.45 9.42
CA THR A 44 -1.46 -27.22 8.79
C THR A 44 -2.98 -27.10 8.90
N LEU A 45 -3.73 -28.16 8.59
CA LEU A 45 -5.18 -28.13 8.71
C LEU A 45 -5.64 -27.87 10.17
N SER A 46 -5.00 -28.50 11.15
CA SER A 46 -5.28 -28.28 12.57
C SER A 46 -4.98 -26.84 12.98
N ASN A 47 -3.86 -26.29 12.54
CA ASN A 47 -3.45 -24.93 12.86
C ASN A 47 -4.37 -23.89 12.21
N VAL A 48 -4.81 -24.11 10.97
CA VAL A 48 -5.84 -23.28 10.31
C VAL A 48 -7.11 -23.28 11.15
N ALA A 49 -7.61 -24.45 11.57
CA ALA A 49 -8.84 -24.53 12.37
C ALA A 49 -8.71 -23.78 13.72
N GLN A 50 -7.56 -23.88 14.37
CA GLN A 50 -7.26 -23.14 15.61
C GLN A 50 -7.22 -21.63 15.37
N LEU A 51 -6.54 -21.17 14.31
CA LEU A 51 -6.49 -19.75 13.94
C LEU A 51 -7.88 -19.19 13.65
N LEU A 52 -8.67 -19.86 12.81
CA LEU A 52 -10.00 -19.38 12.43
C LEU A 52 -10.97 -19.32 13.62
N SER A 53 -10.79 -20.21 14.60
CA SER A 53 -11.58 -20.20 15.83
C SER A 53 -11.16 -19.06 16.79
N ALA A 54 -9.87 -18.70 16.78
CA ALA A 54 -9.33 -17.63 17.62
C ALA A 54 -9.47 -16.24 16.99
N ALA A 55 -9.61 -16.15 15.67
CA ALA A 55 -9.69 -14.93 14.88
C ALA A 55 -11.05 -14.22 15.02
N THR A 56 -11.41 -13.84 16.25
CA THR A 56 -12.63 -13.07 16.56
C THR A 56 -12.33 -11.62 16.95
N SER A 57 -11.08 -11.26 17.20
CA SER A 57 -10.66 -9.90 17.53
C SER A 57 -10.32 -9.06 16.30
N THR A 58 -10.80 -7.82 16.26
CA THR A 58 -10.41 -6.79 15.27
C THR A 58 -9.09 -6.08 15.63
N ASN A 59 -8.31 -6.65 16.56
CA ASN A 59 -7.03 -6.07 16.96
C ASN A 59 -5.96 -6.49 15.95
N GLY A 60 -5.37 -5.53 15.26
CA GLY A 60 -4.31 -5.77 14.27
C GLY A 60 -4.31 -4.68 13.20
N THR A 61 -3.20 -4.59 12.48
CA THR A 61 -3.08 -3.71 11.31
C THR A 61 -3.95 -4.24 10.14
N PRO A 62 -4.37 -3.38 9.18
CA PRO A 62 -5.18 -3.82 8.05
C PRO A 62 -4.56 -4.99 7.25
N ASP A 63 -3.23 -4.99 7.08
CA ASP A 63 -2.51 -6.07 6.42
C ASP A 63 -2.56 -7.40 7.18
N GLU A 64 -2.42 -7.38 8.51
CA GLU A 64 -2.57 -8.59 9.34
C GLU A 64 -3.99 -9.16 9.27
N GLN A 65 -5.00 -8.29 9.25
CA GLN A 65 -6.40 -8.70 9.11
C GLN A 65 -6.68 -9.33 7.74
N LEU A 66 -6.10 -8.78 6.67
CA LEU A 66 -6.16 -9.38 5.33
C LEU A 66 -5.58 -10.80 5.32
N VAL A 67 -4.44 -11.01 6.00
CA VAL A 67 -3.82 -12.34 6.07
C VAL A 67 -4.70 -13.32 6.87
N LEU A 68 -5.13 -12.91 8.07
CA LEU A 68 -5.84 -13.78 9.01
C LEU A 68 -7.26 -14.14 8.55
N HIS A 69 -8.01 -13.17 8.01
CA HIS A 69 -9.41 -13.33 7.66
C HIS A 69 -9.66 -13.47 6.16
N GLY A 70 -8.68 -13.11 5.33
CA GLY A 70 -8.75 -13.21 3.87
C GLY A 70 -7.92 -14.37 3.36
N GLU A 71 -6.60 -14.18 3.39
CA GLU A 71 -5.61 -15.07 2.77
C GLU A 71 -5.67 -16.48 3.35
N ILE A 72 -5.46 -16.67 4.65
CA ILE A 72 -5.41 -18.01 5.26
C ILE A 72 -6.67 -18.84 4.97
N PRO A 73 -7.91 -18.34 5.21
CA PRO A 73 -9.11 -19.09 4.84
C PRO A 73 -9.15 -19.42 3.33
N LEU A 74 -8.90 -18.45 2.46
CA LEU A 74 -8.97 -18.64 1.02
C LEU A 74 -8.01 -19.75 0.58
N LEU A 75 -6.74 -19.65 0.98
CA LEU A 75 -5.70 -20.60 0.63
C LEU A 75 -5.96 -21.98 1.23
N ALA A 76 -6.43 -22.05 2.49
CA ALA A 76 -6.84 -23.32 3.08
C ALA A 76 -7.99 -23.97 2.29
N GLY A 77 -8.96 -23.18 1.82
CA GLY A 77 -10.03 -23.66 0.97
C GLY A 77 -9.53 -24.21 -0.38
N LEU A 78 -8.51 -23.58 -0.98
CA LEU A 78 -7.88 -24.06 -2.21
C LEU A 78 -7.05 -25.34 -1.98
N VAL A 79 -6.17 -25.34 -0.97
CA VAL A 79 -5.28 -26.48 -0.64
C VAL A 79 -6.09 -27.70 -0.20
N PHE A 80 -7.13 -27.49 0.61
CA PHE A 80 -7.99 -28.54 1.15
C PHE A 80 -9.33 -28.67 0.39
N ARG A 81 -9.36 -28.39 -0.92
CA ARG A 81 -10.59 -28.35 -1.76
C ARG A 81 -11.52 -29.56 -1.69
N HIS A 82 -11.00 -30.72 -1.29
CA HIS A 82 -11.78 -31.96 -1.17
C HIS A 82 -12.40 -32.16 0.22
N GLN A 83 -12.10 -31.28 1.18
CA GLN A 83 -12.65 -31.31 2.52
C GLN A 83 -13.96 -30.53 2.61
N ALA A 84 -14.84 -30.98 3.51
CA ALA A 84 -16.06 -30.26 3.85
C ALA A 84 -15.71 -28.86 4.38
N GLY A 85 -16.48 -27.84 3.98
CA GLY A 85 -16.25 -26.45 4.38
C GLY A 85 -15.26 -25.66 3.50
N SER A 86 -14.47 -26.32 2.63
CA SER A 86 -13.51 -25.65 1.73
C SER A 86 -14.12 -24.52 0.89
N LYS A 87 -15.29 -24.76 0.29
CA LYS A 87 -16.03 -23.74 -0.48
C LYS A 87 -16.43 -22.53 0.36
N GLU A 88 -16.74 -22.73 1.64
CA GLU A 88 -17.11 -21.62 2.52
C GLU A 88 -15.90 -20.79 2.90
N LEU A 89 -14.75 -21.44 3.15
CA LEU A 89 -13.48 -20.76 3.39
C LEU A 89 -13.05 -19.89 2.19
N ILE A 90 -13.19 -20.42 0.96
CA ILE A 90 -12.93 -19.64 -0.27
C ILE A 90 -13.81 -18.40 -0.32
N ARG A 91 -15.13 -18.56 -0.12
CA ARG A 91 -16.09 -17.43 -0.15
C ARG A 91 -15.82 -16.42 0.95
N GLN A 92 -15.48 -16.88 2.15
CA GLN A 92 -15.14 -16.01 3.28
C GLN A 92 -13.94 -15.13 2.89
N GLY A 93 -12.86 -15.74 2.40
CA GLY A 93 -11.67 -15.00 2.00
C GLY A 93 -11.94 -14.03 0.85
N GLN A 94 -12.67 -14.45 -0.18
CA GLN A 94 -13.09 -13.59 -1.29
C GLN A 94 -13.82 -12.34 -0.80
N ARG A 95 -14.80 -12.49 0.10
CA ARG A 95 -15.55 -11.36 0.65
C ARG A 95 -14.68 -10.39 1.44
N VAL A 96 -13.68 -10.89 2.17
CA VAL A 96 -12.76 -10.03 2.91
C VAL A 96 -11.94 -9.19 1.94
N PHE A 97 -11.37 -9.81 0.91
CA PHE A 97 -10.56 -9.13 -0.09
C PHE A 97 -11.35 -8.11 -0.93
N THR A 98 -12.52 -8.47 -1.44
CA THR A 98 -13.33 -7.55 -2.26
C THR A 98 -13.81 -6.35 -1.43
N ARG A 99 -14.23 -6.58 -0.20
CA ARG A 99 -14.61 -5.49 0.72
C ARG A 99 -13.43 -4.60 1.06
N GLU A 100 -12.27 -5.19 1.37
CA GLU A 100 -11.10 -4.41 1.78
C GLU A 100 -10.58 -3.54 0.65
N LEU A 101 -10.50 -4.08 -0.58
CA LEU A 101 -10.10 -3.32 -1.76
C LEU A 101 -11.00 -2.08 -1.92
N SER A 102 -12.31 -2.28 -2.04
CA SER A 102 -13.25 -1.15 -2.22
C SER A 102 -13.33 -0.20 -1.02
N ALA A 103 -13.04 -0.65 0.19
CA ALA A 103 -13.11 0.18 1.39
C ALA A 103 -11.87 1.06 1.60
N ARG A 104 -10.75 0.75 0.93
CA ARG A 104 -9.45 1.40 1.16
C ARG A 104 -8.85 2.08 -0.07
N THR A 105 -9.52 2.02 -1.20
CA THR A 105 -9.03 2.61 -2.45
C THR A 105 -10.11 3.42 -3.11
N ASP A 106 -9.76 4.60 -3.62
CA ASP A 106 -10.64 5.38 -4.48
C ASP A 106 -10.80 4.67 -5.84
N THR A 107 -11.77 5.12 -6.63
CA THR A 107 -12.11 4.61 -7.95
C THR A 107 -11.01 4.71 -9.00
N ASP A 108 -9.96 5.51 -8.76
CA ASP A 108 -8.79 5.67 -9.64
C ASP A 108 -7.56 4.83 -9.20
N GLY A 109 -7.76 3.97 -8.20
CA GLY A 109 -6.72 3.15 -7.58
C GLY A 109 -5.89 3.86 -6.52
N THR A 110 -6.17 5.13 -6.17
CA THR A 110 -5.43 5.80 -5.11
C THR A 110 -5.75 5.17 -3.75
N PRO A 111 -4.77 4.57 -3.04
CA PRO A 111 -5.01 4.02 -1.71
C PRO A 111 -5.21 5.13 -0.69
N HIS A 112 -6.12 4.92 0.27
CA HIS A 112 -6.31 5.86 1.36
C HIS A 112 -5.00 6.06 2.14
N SER A 113 -4.71 7.31 2.51
CA SER A 113 -3.42 7.71 3.06
C SER A 113 -3.01 6.99 4.35
N GLU A 114 -3.99 6.50 5.12
CA GLU A 114 -3.74 5.70 6.33
C GLU A 114 -2.96 4.40 6.03
N LEU A 115 -3.06 3.88 4.80
CA LEU A 115 -2.38 2.66 4.39
C LEU A 115 -0.93 2.89 4.00
N LEU A 116 -0.55 4.10 3.60
CA LEU A 116 0.76 4.38 3.00
C LEU A 116 1.96 3.90 3.85
N PRO A 117 1.94 4.04 5.19
CA PRO A 117 3.04 3.55 6.03
C PRO A 117 3.29 2.03 5.90
N ARG A 118 2.26 1.27 5.52
CA ARG A 118 2.27 -0.20 5.44
C ARG A 118 1.79 -0.74 4.10
N LEU A 119 1.68 0.10 3.07
CA LEU A 119 1.08 -0.27 1.79
C LEU A 119 1.69 -1.53 1.16
N PRO A 120 3.02 -1.78 1.21
CA PRO A 120 3.59 -3.01 0.65
C PRO A 120 3.08 -4.26 1.37
N TYR A 121 2.87 -4.19 2.69
CA TYR A 121 2.34 -5.31 3.47
C TYR A 121 0.86 -5.56 3.17
N TRP A 122 0.09 -4.49 2.93
CA TRP A 122 -1.32 -4.59 2.56
C TRP A 122 -1.51 -5.12 1.12
N LEU A 123 -0.67 -4.67 0.19
CA LEU A 123 -0.72 -5.08 -1.22
C LEU A 123 -0.25 -6.55 -1.41
N ALA A 124 0.72 -7.00 -0.63
CA ALA A 124 1.29 -8.35 -0.76
C ALA A 124 0.25 -9.49 -0.71
N PRO A 125 -0.66 -9.60 0.29
CA PRO A 125 -1.68 -10.65 0.32
C PRO A 125 -2.62 -10.53 -0.88
N LEU A 126 -3.05 -9.33 -1.29
CA LEU A 126 -3.92 -9.12 -2.46
C LEU A 126 -3.29 -9.70 -3.73
N ILE A 127 -2.02 -9.40 -3.99
CA ILE A 127 -1.30 -9.89 -5.17
C ILE A 127 -1.07 -11.40 -5.08
N ARG A 128 -0.66 -11.94 -3.91
CA ARG A 128 -0.44 -13.38 -3.72
C ARG A 128 -1.72 -14.19 -3.96
N VAL A 129 -2.83 -13.82 -3.34
CA VAL A 129 -4.08 -14.58 -3.49
C VAL A 129 -4.64 -14.50 -4.91
N THR A 130 -4.41 -13.39 -5.60
CA THR A 130 -4.77 -13.25 -7.01
C THR A 130 -4.01 -14.27 -7.86
N GLY A 131 -2.69 -14.38 -7.65
CA GLY A 131 -1.86 -15.39 -8.32
C GLY A 131 -2.31 -16.82 -8.05
N TRP A 132 -2.66 -17.14 -6.80
CA TRP A 132 -3.08 -18.50 -6.43
C TRP A 132 -4.46 -18.84 -6.98
N CYS A 133 -5.41 -17.91 -6.92
CA CYS A 133 -6.72 -18.04 -7.54
C CYS A 133 -6.60 -18.28 -9.04
N HIS A 134 -5.75 -17.51 -9.73
CA HIS A 134 -5.47 -17.71 -11.15
C HIS A 134 -4.92 -19.12 -11.44
N GLN A 135 -3.92 -19.58 -10.68
CA GLN A 135 -3.37 -20.94 -10.80
C GLN A 135 -4.42 -22.04 -10.52
N ALA A 136 -5.36 -21.78 -9.60
CA ALA A 136 -6.42 -22.71 -9.23
C ALA A 136 -7.61 -22.69 -10.21
N GLY A 137 -7.64 -21.77 -11.18
CA GLY A 137 -8.83 -21.52 -12.02
C GLY A 137 -10.02 -20.99 -11.23
N GLN A 138 -9.77 -20.33 -10.09
CA GLN A 138 -10.78 -19.71 -9.23
C GLN A 138 -10.84 -18.22 -9.54
N SER A 139 -12.04 -17.70 -9.84
CA SER A 139 -12.25 -16.25 -9.90
C SER A 139 -12.28 -15.68 -8.48
N LEU A 140 -11.50 -14.63 -8.25
CA LEU A 140 -11.47 -13.82 -7.02
C LEU A 140 -12.12 -12.46 -7.25
N TRP A 141 -11.79 -11.84 -8.38
CA TRP A 141 -12.21 -10.51 -8.78
C TRP A 141 -13.21 -10.58 -9.92
N ASP A 142 -14.12 -9.61 -9.97
CA ASP A 142 -14.72 -9.19 -11.23
C ASP A 142 -13.75 -8.30 -12.03
N HIS A 143 -14.17 -7.86 -13.22
CA HIS A 143 -13.34 -7.04 -14.11
C HIS A 143 -12.92 -5.72 -13.44
N ASP A 144 -13.88 -5.01 -12.85
CA ASP A 144 -13.66 -3.68 -12.26
C ASP A 144 -12.75 -3.76 -11.04
N GLN A 145 -12.89 -4.80 -10.21
CA GLN A 145 -11.99 -5.05 -9.06
C GLN A 145 -10.58 -5.42 -9.51
N GLN A 146 -10.45 -6.18 -10.60
CA GLN A 146 -9.14 -6.54 -11.13
C GLN A 146 -8.42 -5.31 -11.70
N GLU A 147 -9.15 -4.45 -12.41
CA GLU A 147 -8.65 -3.17 -12.92
C GLU A 147 -8.24 -2.26 -11.75
N LEU A 148 -9.11 -2.09 -10.76
CA LEU A 148 -8.84 -1.30 -9.56
C LEU A 148 -7.58 -1.78 -8.81
N LEU A 149 -7.40 -3.09 -8.62
CA LEU A 149 -6.20 -3.62 -7.95
C LEU A 149 -4.93 -3.40 -8.81
N SER A 150 -5.04 -3.47 -10.13
CA SER A 150 -3.95 -3.11 -11.05
C SER A 150 -3.60 -1.64 -10.88
N ASP A 151 -4.58 -0.76 -10.88
CA ASP A 151 -4.40 0.69 -10.71
C ASP A 151 -3.73 1.01 -9.37
N VAL A 152 -4.13 0.36 -8.28
CA VAL A 152 -3.47 0.52 -6.96
C VAL A 152 -1.99 0.16 -7.03
N ALA A 153 -1.64 -0.92 -7.71
CA ALA A 153 -0.24 -1.28 -7.91
C ALA A 153 0.51 -0.26 -8.79
N GLU A 154 -0.13 0.32 -9.80
CA GLU A 154 0.45 1.41 -10.59
C GLU A 154 0.68 2.68 -9.77
N ARG A 155 -0.29 3.09 -8.94
CA ARG A 155 -0.15 4.22 -8.01
C ARG A 155 0.97 3.97 -7.01
N ALA A 156 1.10 2.75 -6.52
CA ALA A 156 2.21 2.34 -5.64
C ALA A 156 3.58 2.45 -6.34
N VAL A 157 3.68 2.22 -7.65
CA VAL A 157 4.93 2.47 -8.39
C VAL A 157 5.28 3.95 -8.43
N ALA A 158 4.31 4.84 -8.67
CA ALA A 158 4.54 6.28 -8.69
C ALA A 158 5.03 6.82 -7.33
N LEU A 159 4.59 6.19 -6.24
CA LEU A 159 4.99 6.45 -4.85
C LEU A 159 6.40 5.96 -4.49
N CYS A 160 7.03 5.13 -5.33
CA CYS A 160 8.38 4.64 -5.05
C CYS A 160 9.41 5.77 -5.15
N ARG A 161 10.25 5.83 -4.12
CA ARG A 161 11.52 6.54 -4.11
C ARG A 161 12.57 5.75 -4.89
N PRO A 162 13.64 6.43 -5.36
CA PRO A 162 14.76 5.81 -6.07
C PRO A 162 15.40 4.62 -5.34
N ASP A 163 15.37 4.59 -4.01
CA ASP A 163 15.86 3.47 -3.19
C ASP A 163 14.94 2.24 -3.18
N GLY A 164 13.84 2.27 -3.95
CA GLY A 164 12.86 1.20 -4.07
C GLY A 164 11.79 1.19 -2.96
N LYS A 165 11.92 2.05 -1.94
CA LYS A 165 10.94 2.15 -0.86
C LYS A 165 9.82 3.11 -1.23
N LEU A 166 8.65 2.93 -0.65
CA LEU A 166 7.56 3.88 -0.81
C LEU A 166 7.81 5.16 0.01
N ALA A 167 7.32 6.28 -0.52
CA ALA A 167 7.12 7.51 0.23
C ALA A 167 6.15 7.29 1.41
N LEU A 168 6.28 8.10 2.45
CA LEU A 168 5.41 8.10 3.64
C LEU A 168 5.43 6.77 4.43
N THR A 169 6.50 5.99 4.30
CA THR A 169 6.70 4.74 5.06
C THR A 169 7.02 4.96 6.54
N ASN A 170 7.31 6.21 6.96
CA ASN A 170 7.58 6.59 8.35
C ASN A 170 8.61 5.67 9.05
N GLY A 171 9.65 5.25 8.31
CA GLY A 171 10.71 4.38 8.81
C GLY A 171 10.47 2.87 8.65
N HIS A 172 9.32 2.45 8.11
CA HIS A 172 9.10 1.03 7.75
C HIS A 172 9.98 0.64 6.56
N ALA A 173 10.76 -0.44 6.72
CA ALA A 173 11.76 -0.88 5.75
C ALA A 173 11.24 -1.90 4.72
N ALA A 174 9.93 -1.96 4.46
CA ALA A 174 9.37 -2.94 3.53
C ALA A 174 9.83 -2.65 2.10
N ASP A 175 10.44 -3.64 1.45
CA ASP A 175 10.78 -3.55 0.03
C ASP A 175 9.51 -3.75 -0.81
N ALA A 176 9.08 -2.69 -1.51
CA ALA A 176 7.89 -2.72 -2.33
C ALA A 176 8.13 -3.36 -3.71
N LEU A 177 9.36 -3.31 -4.22
CA LEU A 177 9.67 -3.70 -5.60
C LEU A 177 9.31 -5.15 -5.94
N PRO A 178 9.54 -6.16 -5.06
CA PRO A 178 9.13 -7.54 -5.35
C PRO A 178 7.62 -7.70 -5.54
N VAL A 179 6.81 -7.05 -4.68
CA VAL A 179 5.35 -7.11 -4.76
C VAL A 179 4.86 -6.43 -6.04
N LEU A 180 5.42 -5.26 -6.37
CA LEU A 180 5.03 -4.50 -7.57
C LEU A 180 5.45 -5.20 -8.87
N ARG A 181 6.61 -5.87 -8.90
CA ARG A 181 7.01 -6.71 -10.05
C ARG A 181 6.04 -7.86 -10.24
N GLN A 182 5.67 -8.52 -9.15
CA GLN A 182 4.70 -9.62 -9.22
C GLN A 182 3.34 -9.12 -9.72
N ALA A 183 2.90 -7.93 -9.30
CA ALA A 183 1.68 -7.29 -9.80
C ALA A 183 1.76 -7.01 -11.31
N ALA A 184 2.85 -6.40 -11.78
CA ALA A 184 3.06 -6.09 -13.19
C ALA A 184 3.04 -7.33 -14.09
N GLU A 185 3.61 -8.45 -13.61
CA GLU A 185 3.56 -9.74 -14.30
C GLU A 185 2.16 -10.35 -14.27
N LEU A 186 1.48 -10.30 -13.12
CA LEU A 186 0.16 -10.89 -12.92
C LEU A 186 -0.92 -10.21 -13.76
N PHE A 187 -0.84 -8.89 -13.91
CA PHE A 187 -1.77 -8.08 -14.71
C PHE A 187 -1.31 -7.86 -16.15
N ASP A 188 -0.21 -8.52 -16.57
CA ASP A 188 0.36 -8.45 -17.92
C ASP A 188 0.51 -7.00 -18.45
N TRP A 189 1.07 -6.11 -17.62
CA TRP A 189 1.23 -4.70 -17.99
C TRP A 189 2.02 -4.58 -19.29
N PRO A 190 1.51 -3.88 -20.33
CA PRO A 190 2.20 -3.80 -21.60
C PRO A 190 3.52 -3.02 -21.50
N ALA A 191 4.42 -3.19 -22.46
CA ALA A 191 5.70 -2.47 -22.48
C ALA A 191 5.53 -0.94 -22.62
N SER A 192 4.37 -0.48 -23.11
CA SER A 192 3.99 0.93 -23.19
C SER A 192 3.48 1.51 -21.87
N ASN A 193 3.26 0.67 -20.85
CA ASN A 193 2.81 1.13 -19.54
C ASN A 193 3.94 1.91 -18.84
N PRO A 194 3.72 3.19 -18.47
CA PRO A 194 4.76 4.03 -17.87
C PRO A 194 5.15 3.54 -16.47
N SER A 195 4.22 3.00 -15.68
CA SER A 195 4.47 2.38 -14.38
C SER A 195 5.39 1.16 -14.53
N ARG A 196 5.20 0.32 -15.56
CA ARG A 196 6.12 -0.80 -15.83
C ARG A 196 7.55 -0.32 -16.13
N ALA A 197 7.68 0.73 -16.93
CA ALA A 197 8.98 1.30 -17.27
C ALA A 197 9.66 1.94 -16.04
N CYS A 198 8.89 2.69 -15.24
CA CYS A 198 9.33 3.27 -13.96
C CYS A 198 9.81 2.18 -13.00
N LEU A 199 9.02 1.13 -12.80
CA LEU A 199 9.34 0.00 -11.93
C LEU A 199 10.67 -0.66 -12.32
N LYS A 200 10.93 -0.82 -13.62
CA LYS A 200 12.22 -1.33 -14.11
C LYS A 200 13.36 -0.36 -13.82
N SER A 201 13.15 0.94 -14.01
CA SER A 201 14.15 1.97 -13.71
C SER A 201 14.49 2.01 -12.21
N LEU A 202 13.48 1.92 -11.34
CA LEU A 202 13.64 1.89 -9.88
C LEU A 202 14.42 0.66 -9.43
N ALA A 203 14.07 -0.49 -9.98
CA ALA A 203 14.79 -1.74 -9.80
C ALA A 203 16.28 -1.66 -10.16
N ASP A 204 16.59 -1.11 -11.33
CA ASP A 204 17.97 -0.96 -11.80
C ASP A 204 18.74 0.00 -10.87
N HIS A 205 18.10 1.09 -10.44
CA HIS A 205 18.68 2.10 -9.55
C HIS A 205 18.95 1.55 -8.14
N ALA A 206 17.97 0.86 -7.54
CA ALA A 206 18.12 0.21 -6.24
C ALA A 206 19.23 -0.87 -6.24
N ALA A 207 19.48 -1.49 -7.40
CA ALA A 207 20.60 -2.42 -7.59
C ALA A 207 21.96 -1.72 -7.83
N GLY A 208 22.03 -0.39 -7.79
CA GLY A 208 23.25 0.40 -7.99
C GLY A 208 23.65 0.56 -9.46
N SER A 209 22.75 0.26 -10.41
CA SER A 209 23.03 0.47 -11.83
C SER A 209 23.03 1.96 -12.15
N LYS A 210 23.93 2.39 -13.05
CA LYS A 210 23.95 3.79 -13.50
C LYS A 210 22.61 4.15 -14.13
N PRO A 211 22.01 5.29 -13.77
CA PRO A 211 20.78 5.75 -14.40
C PRO A 211 21.01 5.88 -15.90
N ARG A 212 20.20 5.18 -16.70
CA ARG A 212 20.16 5.44 -18.13
C ARG A 212 19.37 6.73 -18.31
N SER A 213 20.04 7.76 -18.84
CA SER A 213 19.37 8.94 -19.35
C SER A 213 18.38 8.49 -20.43
N SER A 214 17.10 8.37 -20.07
CA SER A 214 16.05 8.52 -21.05
C SER A 214 16.02 10.01 -21.37
N GLY A 215 16.30 10.39 -22.62
CA GLY A 215 16.02 11.76 -23.06
C GLY A 215 14.57 12.12 -22.71
N ALA A 216 14.29 13.41 -22.50
CA ALA A 216 12.96 13.91 -22.17
C ALA A 216 11.96 13.53 -23.26
N ALA A 217 11.38 12.33 -23.14
CA ALA A 217 10.23 11.94 -23.91
C ALA A 217 9.05 12.75 -23.37
N ALA A 218 8.19 13.25 -24.27
CA ALA A 218 6.97 13.90 -23.87
C ALA A 218 6.18 12.97 -22.93
N ILE A 219 5.84 13.47 -21.75
CA ILE A 219 5.07 12.73 -20.76
C ILE A 219 3.65 12.58 -21.33
N SER A 220 3.29 11.36 -21.77
CA SER A 220 1.94 11.10 -22.30
C SER A 220 0.90 10.91 -21.21
N VAL A 221 1.33 10.52 -20.01
CA VAL A 221 0.49 10.28 -18.83
C VAL A 221 1.22 10.87 -17.64
N MET A 222 0.59 11.79 -16.91
CA MET A 222 1.20 12.39 -15.73
C MET A 222 1.31 11.37 -14.60
N PRO A 223 2.48 11.27 -13.93
CA PRO A 223 2.65 10.38 -12.77
C PRO A 223 2.00 10.91 -11.49
N SER A 224 1.50 12.14 -11.54
CA SER A 224 0.90 12.85 -10.42
C SER A 224 -0.57 12.50 -10.28
N ASN A 225 -1.07 12.47 -9.05
CA ASN A 225 -2.47 12.20 -8.76
C ASN A 225 -2.91 12.86 -7.45
N GLN A 226 -4.20 13.06 -7.32
CA GLN A 226 -4.82 13.58 -6.11
C GLN A 226 -6.18 12.90 -5.93
N SER A 227 -6.51 12.61 -4.68
CA SER A 227 -7.83 12.11 -4.31
C SER A 227 -8.22 12.67 -2.93
N ASP A 228 -9.33 13.40 -2.90
CA ASP A 228 -9.93 13.88 -1.66
C ASP A 228 -10.43 12.72 -0.80
N TRP A 229 -10.97 11.69 -1.44
CA TRP A 229 -11.43 10.49 -0.76
C TRP A 229 -10.28 9.77 -0.07
N ALA A 230 -9.16 9.57 -0.78
CA ALA A 230 -7.96 8.94 -0.25
C ALA A 230 -7.16 9.84 0.71
N ARG A 231 -7.56 11.12 0.80
CA ARG A 231 -6.88 12.19 1.52
C ARG A 231 -5.39 12.28 1.17
N PHE A 232 -5.10 12.15 -0.12
CA PHE A 232 -3.75 11.98 -0.66
C PHE A 232 -3.50 12.85 -1.89
N ALA A 233 -2.27 13.36 -2.03
CA ALA A 233 -1.76 13.92 -3.28
C ALA A 233 -0.30 13.52 -3.52
N LEU A 234 0.03 13.24 -4.78
CA LEU A 234 1.40 13.00 -5.26
C LEU A 234 1.69 13.97 -6.40
N LEU A 235 2.65 14.87 -6.19
CA LEU A 235 3.27 15.66 -7.24
C LEU A 235 4.55 14.94 -7.65
N ARG A 236 4.80 14.78 -8.95
CA ARG A 236 5.98 14.06 -9.46
C ARG A 236 6.36 14.52 -10.86
N THR A 237 7.64 14.83 -11.07
CA THR A 237 8.10 15.46 -12.32
C THR A 237 8.06 14.56 -13.54
N ASP A 238 8.24 13.25 -13.38
CA ASP A 238 8.23 12.26 -14.46
C ASP A 238 8.25 10.82 -13.90
N TRP A 239 8.26 9.82 -14.80
CA TRP A 239 8.28 8.40 -14.47
C TRP A 239 9.68 7.81 -14.27
N THR A 240 10.75 8.62 -14.26
CA THR A 240 12.11 8.11 -14.03
C THR A 240 12.36 7.87 -12.55
N ALA A 241 13.31 6.98 -12.22
CA ALA A 241 13.65 6.69 -10.83
C ALA A 241 14.16 7.93 -10.06
N GLY A 242 14.79 8.88 -10.74
CA GLY A 242 15.37 10.09 -10.13
C GLY A 242 14.44 11.31 -10.11
N ALA A 243 13.17 11.14 -10.51
CA ALA A 243 12.18 12.23 -10.54
C ALA A 243 12.09 12.92 -9.17
N ALA A 244 11.89 14.24 -9.20
CA ALA A 244 11.49 14.94 -8.00
C ALA A 244 10.02 14.62 -7.70
N SER A 245 9.70 14.43 -6.42
CA SER A 245 8.35 14.10 -5.98
C SER A 245 8.02 14.67 -4.61
N VAL A 246 6.75 15.01 -4.41
CA VAL A 246 6.17 15.41 -3.13
C VAL A 246 4.92 14.57 -2.91
N ALA A 247 4.98 13.66 -1.95
CA ALA A 247 3.81 12.92 -1.47
C ALA A 247 3.23 13.62 -0.24
N ILE A 248 1.91 13.79 -0.23
CA ILE A 248 1.17 14.53 0.79
C ILE A 248 0.04 13.65 1.30
N ALA A 249 0.12 13.24 2.56
CA ALA A 249 -0.97 12.56 3.25
C ALA A 249 -1.65 13.56 4.20
N HIS A 250 -2.95 13.78 4.03
CA HIS A 250 -3.71 14.76 4.81
C HIS A 250 -4.94 14.14 5.49
N HIS A 251 -4.79 12.87 5.92
CA HIS A 251 -5.82 12.14 6.68
C HIS A 251 -5.78 12.40 8.18
N GLU A 252 -4.63 12.82 8.70
CA GLU A 252 -4.41 13.21 10.09
C GLU A 252 -4.65 14.71 10.28
N PRO A 253 -4.78 15.20 11.55
CA PRO A 253 -5.01 16.62 11.82
C PRO A 253 -3.94 17.56 11.23
N LEU A 254 -2.71 17.08 11.08
CA LEU A 254 -1.64 17.78 10.37
C LEU A 254 -1.15 16.93 9.20
N PRO A 255 -1.05 17.51 7.98
CA PRO A 255 -0.51 16.82 6.82
C PRO A 255 0.91 16.32 7.04
N GLN A 256 1.20 15.14 6.49
CA GLN A 256 2.54 14.57 6.40
C GLN A 256 3.08 14.79 4.98
N LEU A 257 4.36 15.14 4.90
CA LEU A 257 5.10 15.29 3.65
C LEU A 257 6.18 14.22 3.53
N ASP A 258 6.41 13.78 2.30
CA ASP A 258 7.63 13.09 1.89
C ASP A 258 8.12 13.70 0.58
N VAL A 259 9.24 14.41 0.66
CA VAL A 259 9.86 15.14 -0.44
C VAL A 259 11.13 14.41 -0.85
N THR A 260 11.21 14.04 -2.12
CA THR A 260 12.40 13.46 -2.74
C THR A 260 12.83 14.36 -3.90
N ILE A 261 14.10 14.76 -3.93
CA ILE A 261 14.67 15.60 -4.99
C ILE A 261 15.97 14.96 -5.47
N ALA A 262 16.15 14.88 -6.79
CA ALA A 262 17.38 14.38 -7.42
C ALA A 262 17.86 13.02 -6.91
N GLY A 263 16.93 12.13 -6.56
CA GLY A 263 17.26 10.79 -6.07
C GLY A 263 17.35 10.64 -4.55
N GLU A 264 17.20 11.72 -3.79
CA GLU A 264 17.45 11.71 -2.34
C GLU A 264 16.25 12.25 -1.55
N PRO A 265 15.88 11.62 -0.42
CA PRO A 265 14.89 12.17 0.50
C PRO A 265 15.41 13.49 1.11
N LEU A 266 14.62 14.55 1.00
CA LEU A 266 14.95 15.89 1.49
C LEU A 266 14.20 16.25 2.78
N LEU A 267 12.88 16.02 2.80
CA LEU A 267 12.00 16.34 3.94
C LEU A 267 11.02 15.19 4.15
N GLN A 268 10.87 14.72 5.39
CA GLN A 268 9.95 13.64 5.72
C GLN A 268 9.30 13.89 7.09
N GLY A 269 7.99 13.71 7.18
CA GLY A 269 7.24 13.73 8.43
C GLY A 269 6.11 14.73 8.46
N VAL A 270 5.65 15.07 9.66
CA VAL A 270 4.56 16.01 9.88
C VAL A 270 4.99 17.41 9.45
N TRP A 271 4.21 18.04 8.58
CA TRP A 271 4.32 19.47 8.29
C TRP A 271 3.62 20.20 9.43
N ASP A 272 4.39 20.54 10.45
CA ASP A 272 3.91 21.14 11.70
C ASP A 272 3.43 22.60 11.51
N LEU A 273 2.62 23.10 12.44
CA LEU A 273 2.04 24.44 12.37
C LEU A 273 1.77 25.02 13.77
N ASP A 274 2.32 26.21 14.06
CA ASP A 274 1.99 27.04 15.23
C ASP A 274 1.41 28.37 14.74
N VAL A 275 0.11 28.60 14.97
CA VAL A 275 -0.58 29.85 14.62
C VAL A 275 -0.94 30.62 15.89
N ARG A 276 -0.55 31.90 15.92
CA ARG A 276 -0.82 32.79 17.05
C ARG A 276 -1.43 34.11 16.60
N LEU A 277 -2.37 34.62 17.39
CA LEU A 277 -2.89 35.98 17.29
C LEU A 277 -2.37 36.79 18.48
N GLY A 278 -1.31 37.58 18.26
CA GLY A 278 -0.50 38.13 19.35
C GLY A 278 0.19 36.99 20.11
N ASP A 279 0.00 36.94 21.43
CA ASP A 279 0.59 35.90 22.29
C ASP A 279 -0.33 34.68 22.48
N ALA A 280 -1.56 34.72 21.98
CA ALA A 280 -2.54 33.64 22.13
C ALA A 280 -2.42 32.64 20.97
N GLY A 281 -2.19 31.37 21.30
CA GLY A 281 -2.28 30.27 20.33
C GLY A 281 -3.72 30.06 19.86
N ILE A 282 -3.88 29.74 18.58
CA ILE A 282 -5.17 29.42 18.00
C ILE A 282 -5.33 27.90 17.92
N GLU A 283 -6.48 27.42 18.38
CA GLU A 283 -6.87 26.02 18.19
C GLU A 283 -7.20 25.76 16.72
N LEU A 284 -6.48 24.81 16.14
CA LEU A 284 -6.65 24.39 14.75
C LEU A 284 -7.84 23.43 14.62
N ALA A 285 -8.48 23.42 13.46
CA ALA A 285 -9.43 22.36 13.12
C ALA A 285 -8.68 21.04 12.85
N ASP A 286 -9.44 19.96 12.67
CA ASP A 286 -8.95 18.59 12.53
C ASP A 286 -9.02 18.04 11.10
N GLU A 287 -9.51 18.81 10.13
CA GLU A 287 -9.69 18.35 8.75
C GLU A 287 -9.06 19.28 7.70
N TRP A 288 -8.35 18.65 6.76
CA TRP A 288 -7.77 19.27 5.57
C TRP A 288 -8.43 18.72 4.31
N SER A 289 -8.67 19.59 3.34
CA SER A 289 -9.21 19.23 2.02
C SER A 289 -8.32 19.79 0.92
N CYS A 290 -8.19 19.11 -0.21
CA CYS A 290 -7.53 19.68 -1.37
C CYS A 290 -8.54 20.54 -2.14
N VAL A 291 -8.38 21.86 -2.08
CA VAL A 291 -9.34 22.80 -2.69
C VAL A 291 -8.95 23.22 -4.10
N CYS A 292 -7.69 22.98 -4.47
CA CYS A 292 -7.21 23.17 -5.83
C CYS A 292 -6.14 22.10 -6.15
N TRP A 293 -6.28 21.48 -7.31
CA TRP A 293 -5.32 20.53 -7.85
C TRP A 293 -5.15 20.79 -9.34
N GLU A 294 -3.92 20.99 -9.77
CA GLU A 294 -3.55 21.20 -11.18
C GLU A 294 -2.29 20.40 -11.48
N SER A 295 -2.30 19.63 -12.57
CA SER A 295 -1.13 18.91 -13.08
C SER A 295 -0.99 19.21 -14.56
N GLN A 296 0.03 20.01 -14.89
CA GLN A 296 0.29 20.50 -16.24
C GLN A 296 1.73 20.14 -16.66
N PRO A 297 2.06 20.20 -17.97
CA PRO A 297 3.42 19.91 -18.45
C PRO A 297 4.52 20.70 -17.74
N GLU A 298 4.22 21.91 -17.28
CA GLU A 298 5.18 22.84 -16.67
C GLU A 298 5.34 22.61 -15.16
N ALA A 299 4.25 22.28 -14.45
CA ALA A 299 4.26 22.13 -13.00
C ALA A 299 3.07 21.32 -12.49
N ASP A 300 3.23 20.77 -11.29
CA ASP A 300 2.12 20.33 -10.44
C ASP A 300 1.87 21.37 -9.36
N TYR A 301 0.59 21.58 -9.03
CA TYR A 301 0.14 22.45 -7.96
C TYR A 301 -0.95 21.77 -7.13
N ALA A 302 -0.83 21.89 -5.81
CA ALA A 302 -1.86 21.48 -4.87
C ALA A 302 -2.05 22.56 -3.80
N GLU A 303 -3.31 22.77 -3.43
CA GLU A 303 -3.69 23.65 -2.33
C GLU A 303 -4.51 22.87 -1.32
N LEU A 304 -3.95 22.66 -0.13
CA LEU A 304 -4.70 22.12 1.00
C LEU A 304 -5.27 23.26 1.83
N GLN A 305 -6.51 23.12 2.26
CA GLN A 305 -7.19 24.09 3.10
C GLN A 305 -7.71 23.45 4.37
N MET A 306 -7.52 24.15 5.48
CA MET A 306 -8.18 23.90 6.75
C MET A 306 -9.01 25.13 7.14
N THR A 307 -10.25 24.90 7.57
CA THR A 307 -11.15 25.97 8.03
C THR A 307 -11.31 25.86 9.54
N GLY A 308 -10.75 26.83 10.26
CA GLY A 308 -10.76 26.90 11.71
C GLY A 308 -11.91 27.72 12.30
N PRO A 309 -11.98 27.82 13.63
CA PRO A 309 -12.96 28.67 14.32
C PRO A 309 -12.88 30.13 13.86
N GLY A 310 -14.02 30.84 13.90
CA GLY A 310 -14.03 32.29 13.66
C GLY A 310 -13.68 32.72 12.24
N ARG A 311 -13.98 31.88 11.23
CA ARG A 311 -13.63 32.12 9.80
C ARG A 311 -12.13 32.17 9.52
N LEU A 312 -11.30 31.68 10.44
CA LEU A 312 -9.90 31.45 10.15
C LEU A 312 -9.79 30.40 9.03
N ARG A 313 -8.98 30.71 8.04
CA ARG A 313 -8.64 29.81 6.94
C ARG A 313 -7.13 29.71 6.88
N ILE A 314 -6.64 28.49 6.84
CA ILE A 314 -5.23 28.18 6.67
C ILE A 314 -5.10 27.38 5.39
N GLU A 315 -4.18 27.80 4.53
CA GLU A 315 -3.91 27.19 3.25
C GLU A 315 -2.45 26.77 3.18
N ARG A 316 -2.21 25.60 2.58
CA ARG A 316 -0.88 25.09 2.25
C ARG A 316 -0.78 24.98 0.75
N LEU A 317 0.15 25.74 0.18
CA LEU A 317 0.39 25.79 -1.24
C LEU A 317 1.65 24.97 -1.54
N ILE A 318 1.52 24.04 -2.46
CA ILE A 318 2.59 23.18 -2.93
C ILE A 318 2.68 23.36 -4.44
N LEU A 319 3.84 23.77 -4.94
CA LEU A 319 4.11 23.82 -6.38
C LEU A 319 5.43 23.11 -6.68
N LEU A 320 5.38 22.11 -7.54
CA LEU A 320 6.56 21.39 -8.03
C LEU A 320 6.75 21.69 -9.51
N SER A 321 7.78 22.46 -9.85
CA SER A 321 8.12 22.75 -11.25
C SER A 321 8.77 21.53 -11.90
N ARG A 322 8.30 21.17 -13.09
CA ARG A 322 8.84 20.09 -13.92
C ARG A 322 10.02 20.56 -14.77
N GLU A 323 10.01 21.84 -15.16
CA GLU A 323 10.99 22.42 -16.08
C GLU A 323 12.12 23.17 -15.36
N ASP A 324 11.78 23.97 -14.35
CA ASP A 324 12.73 24.88 -13.69
C ASP A 324 13.44 24.25 -12.49
N GLY A 325 13.00 23.07 -12.05
CA GLY A 325 13.67 22.28 -11.01
C GLY A 325 13.60 22.89 -9.61
N PHE A 326 12.48 23.52 -9.25
CA PHE A 326 12.23 24.03 -7.90
C PHE A 326 10.93 23.49 -7.29
N LEU A 327 10.90 23.49 -5.96
CA LEU A 327 9.73 23.21 -5.14
C LEU A 327 9.40 24.45 -4.31
N MET A 328 8.15 24.89 -4.33
CA MET A 328 7.60 25.90 -3.44
C MET A 328 6.67 25.24 -2.43
N LEU A 329 6.93 25.47 -1.15
CA LEU A 329 6.05 25.16 -0.04
C LEU A 329 5.74 26.48 0.67
N ALA A 330 4.46 26.81 0.82
CA ALA A 330 4.04 28.05 1.48
C ALA A 330 2.79 27.82 2.33
N ASP A 331 2.70 28.56 3.43
CA ASP A 331 1.51 28.64 4.27
C ASP A 331 0.87 30.03 4.11
N SER A 332 -0.45 30.08 3.99
CA SER A 332 -1.26 31.30 4.01
C SER A 332 -2.26 31.22 5.16
N VAL A 333 -2.39 32.30 5.93
CA VAL A 333 -3.34 32.40 7.04
C VAL A 333 -4.20 33.63 6.81
N SER A 334 -5.50 33.44 6.75
CA SER A 334 -6.47 34.52 6.54
C SER A 334 -7.68 34.37 7.47
N GLY A 335 -8.32 35.49 7.81
CA GLY A 335 -9.50 35.52 8.67
C GLY A 335 -10.13 36.91 8.61
N ALA A 336 -11.47 36.96 8.67
CA ALA A 336 -12.25 38.20 8.55
C ALA A 336 -13.03 38.51 9.82
#